data_AF-A0A418MG97-F1
#
_entry.id   AF-A0A418MG97-F1
#
_cell.length_a   1.000
_cell.length_b   1.000
_cell.length_c   1.000
_cell.angle_alpha   90.00
_cell.angle_beta   90.00
_cell.angle_gamma   90.00
#
_symmetry.space_group_name_H-M   'P 1'
#
loop_
_entity.id
_entity.type
_entity.pdbx_description
1 polymer ?
#
loop_
_entity_poly.entity_id
_entity_poly.type
_entity_poly.pdbx_seq_one_letter_code
_entity_poly.pdbx_strand_id
1 'polypeptide(L)'
;MSVEDYSGRILLRISPELHKQVAECAQASSKSVNAFISESLEERVEKMMGIVTPKFERKIVGDLPVKEVREAVVVTQHPWYMQLANAHKVYLFNTKLGRVTPARYLLFYETTKTEDDGTTNAFPRHVKQYGRVKEILYDLCPQDYHMVPELVPLTQDKRFWDELGKWDGPNHVVLFDEIGSFDEPIPLRDWRQSKFSQNKESTLARVRNAKYVEDLYS
;
A
#
# COMPACT_ATOMS: atom_id res chain seq x y z
N MET A 1 12.91 32.40 -19.71
CA MET A 1 12.55 31.57 -20.88
C MET A 1 11.05 31.37 -20.82
N SER A 2 10.31 31.89 -21.80
CA SER A 2 8.87 31.72 -21.91
C SER A 2 8.56 30.27 -22.28
N VAL A 3 7.67 29.64 -21.52
CA VAL A 3 7.07 28.36 -21.89
C VAL A 3 6.16 28.66 -23.08
N GLU A 4 6.52 28.18 -24.27
CA GLU A 4 5.62 28.26 -25.43
C GLU A 4 4.41 27.35 -25.15
N ASP A 5 3.20 27.92 -25.18
CA ASP A 5 1.97 27.15 -25.07
C ASP A 5 1.75 26.37 -26.38
N TYR A 6 2.14 25.09 -26.40
CA TYR A 6 1.92 24.21 -27.53
C TYR A 6 0.44 23.78 -27.60
N SER A 7 -0.18 23.96 -28.77
CA SER A 7 -1.64 23.74 -28.99
C SER A 7 -2.14 22.29 -28.94
N GLY A 8 -1.29 21.30 -28.65
CA GLY A 8 -1.63 19.87 -28.60
C GLY A 8 -2.07 19.22 -29.93
N ARG A 9 -2.18 19.99 -31.02
CA ARG A 9 -2.57 19.47 -32.35
C ARG A 9 -1.37 18.95 -33.11
N ILE A 10 -1.42 17.67 -33.48
CA ILE A 10 -0.38 16.99 -34.26
C ILE A 10 -0.90 16.75 -35.68
N LEU A 11 -0.19 17.29 -36.68
CA LEU A 11 -0.37 16.95 -38.09
C LEU A 11 0.59 15.81 -38.44
N LEU A 12 0.08 14.58 -38.44
CA LEU A 12 0.87 13.40 -38.79
C LEU A 12 0.93 13.19 -40.30
N ARG A 13 2.15 13.04 -40.83
CA ARG A 13 2.41 12.54 -42.18
C ARG A 13 3.13 11.21 -42.06
N ILE A 14 2.41 10.13 -42.36
CA ILE A 14 2.94 8.75 -42.38
C ILE A 14 2.62 8.10 -43.72
N SER A 15 3.35 7.04 -44.08
CA SER A 15 3.08 6.31 -45.32
C SER A 15 1.72 5.61 -45.24
N PRO A 16 1.04 5.38 -46.38
CA PRO A 16 -0.22 4.63 -46.43
C PRO A 16 -0.12 3.24 -45.80
N GLU A 17 1.00 2.56 -45.99
CA GLU A 17 1.25 1.21 -45.47
C GLU A 17 1.33 1.24 -43.94
N LEU A 18 2.03 2.21 -43.36
CA LEU A 18 2.13 2.36 -41.90
C LEU A 18 0.79 2.77 -41.31
N HIS A 19 0.04 3.66 -41.98
CA HIS A 19 -1.31 4.03 -41.54
C HIS A 19 -2.23 2.82 -41.46
N LYS A 20 -2.15 1.90 -42.44
CA LYS A 20 -2.94 0.67 -42.44
C LYS A 20 -2.59 -0.23 -41.24
N GLN A 21 -1.29 -0.42 -40.98
CA GLN A 21 -0.83 -1.22 -39.82
C GLN A 21 -1.30 -0.61 -38.49
N VAL A 22 -1.20 0.72 -38.34
CA VAL A 22 -1.67 1.41 -37.14
C VAL A 22 -3.18 1.28 -36.97
N ALA A 23 -3.96 1.33 -38.06
CA ALA A 23 -5.40 1.13 -38.01
C ALA A 23 -5.79 -0.30 -37.59
N GLU A 24 -5.07 -1.32 -38.06
CA GLU A 24 -5.24 -2.72 -37.64
C GLU A 24 -4.93 -2.89 -36.14
N CYS A 25 -3.84 -2.29 -35.65
CA CYS A 25 -3.51 -2.29 -34.22
C CYS A 25 -4.56 -1.57 -33.37
N ALA A 26 -5.00 -0.39 -33.79
CA ALA A 26 -6.02 0.39 -33.09
C ALA A 26 -7.35 -0.39 -32.98
N GLN A 27 -7.75 -1.07 -34.07
CA GLN A 27 -8.94 -1.90 -34.10
C GLN A 27 -8.82 -3.11 -33.16
N ALA A 28 -7.67 -3.78 -33.12
CA ALA A 28 -7.42 -4.88 -32.19
C ALA A 28 -7.53 -4.43 -30.72
N SER A 29 -7.20 -3.17 -30.43
CA SER A 29 -7.33 -2.55 -29.10
C SER A 29 -8.67 -1.83 -28.87
N SER A 30 -9.64 -1.95 -29.78
CA SER A 30 -10.95 -1.26 -29.70
C SER A 30 -10.86 0.27 -29.55
N LYS A 31 -9.88 0.89 -30.20
CA LYS A 31 -9.60 2.34 -30.14
C LYS A 31 -9.67 3.00 -31.51
N SER A 32 -9.87 4.32 -31.54
CA SER A 32 -9.68 5.09 -32.78
C SER A 32 -8.20 5.21 -33.10
N VAL A 33 -7.87 5.40 -34.39
CA VAL A 33 -6.48 5.58 -34.85
C VAL A 33 -5.78 6.72 -34.10
N ASN A 34 -6.47 7.85 -33.93
CA ASN A 34 -5.92 9.00 -33.22
C ASN A 34 -5.68 8.70 -31.73
N ALA A 35 -6.63 8.02 -31.05
CA ALA A 35 -6.47 7.66 -29.65
C ALA A 35 -5.28 6.71 -29.44
N PHE A 36 -5.15 5.70 -30.31
CA PHE A 36 -4.04 4.76 -30.26
C PHE A 36 -2.68 5.43 -30.48
N ILE A 37 -2.60 6.36 -31.44
CA ILE A 37 -1.37 7.11 -31.73
C ILE A 37 -1.01 8.02 -30.55
N SER A 38 -1.98 8.76 -30.00
CA SER A 38 -1.77 9.64 -28.84
C SER A 38 -1.22 8.86 -27.64
N GLU A 39 -1.87 7.75 -27.28
CA GLU A 39 -1.45 6.90 -26.15
C GLU A 39 -0.08 6.26 -26.39
N SER A 40 0.20 5.79 -27.62
CA SER A 40 1.52 5.25 -27.96
C SER A 40 2.62 6.31 -27.86
N LEU A 41 2.32 7.56 -28.22
CA LEU A 41 3.22 8.71 -28.08
C LEU A 41 3.43 9.06 -26.62
N GLU A 42 2.37 9.13 -25.82
CA GLU A 42 2.42 9.36 -24.37
C GLU A 42 3.28 8.29 -23.70
N GLU A 43 2.99 7.00 -23.91
CA GLU A 43 3.79 5.90 -23.35
C GLU A 43 5.27 5.97 -23.76
N ARG A 44 5.55 6.37 -25.01
CA ARG A 44 6.93 6.51 -25.51
C ARG A 44 7.64 7.68 -24.84
N VAL A 45 6.97 8.82 -24.69
CA VAL A 45 7.51 10.02 -24.02
C VAL A 45 7.72 9.74 -22.55
N GLU A 46 6.76 9.11 -21.87
CA GLU A 46 6.86 8.64 -20.48
C GLU A 46 8.10 7.75 -20.29
N LYS A 47 8.28 6.74 -21.15
CA LYS A 47 9.46 5.86 -21.15
C LYS A 47 10.77 6.61 -21.39
N MET A 48 10.80 7.57 -22.30
CA MET A 48 12.02 8.33 -22.62
C MET A 48 12.38 9.37 -21.56
N MET A 49 11.37 10.00 -20.96
CA MET A 49 11.54 11.04 -19.94
C MET A 49 11.71 10.45 -18.54
N GLY A 50 11.55 9.13 -18.38
CA GLY A 50 11.47 8.49 -17.07
C GLY A 50 10.26 8.96 -16.25
N ILE A 51 9.29 9.61 -16.90
CA ILE A 51 8.03 10.01 -16.28
C ILE A 51 7.18 8.76 -16.28
N VAL A 52 7.36 7.92 -15.26
CA VAL A 52 6.41 6.86 -15.00
C VAL A 52 5.21 7.52 -14.33
N THR A 53 4.13 7.66 -15.09
CA THR A 53 2.84 8.05 -14.52
C THR A 53 2.51 7.00 -13.45
N PRO A 54 2.42 7.40 -12.16
CA PRO A 54 2.31 6.43 -11.08
C PRO A 54 1.04 5.61 -11.29
N LYS A 55 1.19 4.30 -11.53
CA LYS A 55 0.08 3.35 -11.67
C LYS A 55 -0.63 3.05 -10.34
N PHE A 56 -0.28 3.78 -9.28
CA PHE A 56 -0.76 3.58 -7.93
C PHE A 56 -1.42 4.86 -7.41
N GLU A 57 -2.45 4.70 -6.61
CA GLU A 57 -3.20 5.83 -6.02
C GLU A 57 -2.63 6.19 -4.66
N ARG A 58 -2.48 7.48 -4.38
CA ARG A 58 -1.99 7.99 -3.09
C ARG A 58 -3.13 8.61 -2.30
N LYS A 59 -3.30 8.24 -1.04
CA LYS A 59 -4.25 8.86 -0.10
C LYS A 59 -3.55 9.26 1.20
N ILE A 60 -3.43 10.56 1.42
CA ILE A 60 -2.96 11.13 2.68
C ILE A 60 -4.10 11.09 3.69
N VAL A 61 -3.93 10.38 4.80
CA VAL A 61 -5.01 10.14 5.77
C VAL A 61 -5.45 11.42 6.47
N GLY A 62 -4.54 12.36 6.67
CA GLY A 62 -4.83 13.67 7.28
C GLY A 62 -5.78 14.56 6.46
N ASP A 63 -5.82 14.38 5.14
CA ASP A 63 -6.61 15.21 4.23
C ASP A 63 -8.03 14.67 4.00
N LEU A 64 -8.30 13.46 4.47
CA LEU A 64 -9.58 12.79 4.26
C LEU A 64 -10.64 13.28 5.27
N PRO A 65 -11.92 13.36 4.85
CA PRO A 65 -13.02 13.64 5.77
C PRO A 65 -13.08 12.63 6.92
N VAL A 66 -13.39 13.08 8.13
CA VAL A 66 -13.44 12.21 9.33
C VAL A 66 -14.35 10.98 9.13
N LYS A 67 -15.47 11.14 8.41
CA LYS A 67 -16.40 10.05 8.12
C LYS A 67 -15.84 8.95 7.20
N GLU A 68 -14.73 9.22 6.50
CA GLU A 68 -14.08 8.30 5.54
C GLU A 68 -12.84 7.63 6.14
N VAL A 69 -12.49 7.96 7.39
CA VAL A 69 -11.31 7.46 8.07
C VAL A 69 -11.71 6.81 9.38
N ARG A 70 -11.42 5.52 9.51
CA ARG A 70 -11.62 4.78 10.77
C ARG A 70 -10.65 5.27 11.83
N GLU A 71 -11.05 5.30 13.09
CA GLU A 71 -10.16 5.77 14.16
C GLU A 71 -9.00 4.80 14.39
N ALA A 72 -9.29 3.53 14.65
CA ALA A 72 -8.28 2.51 14.82
C ALA A 72 -8.75 1.19 14.21
N VAL A 73 -7.81 0.41 13.67
CA VAL A 73 -8.10 -0.92 13.11
C VAL A 73 -7.09 -1.89 13.66
N VAL A 74 -7.58 -3.02 14.17
CA VAL A 74 -6.70 -4.08 14.66
C VAL A 74 -6.38 -5.05 13.54
N VAL A 75 -5.09 -5.28 13.32
CA VAL A 75 -4.52 -6.16 12.31
C VAL A 75 -3.67 -7.23 12.97
N THR A 76 -3.78 -8.48 12.52
CA THR A 76 -2.90 -9.55 13.00
C THR A 76 -1.54 -9.39 12.36
N GLN A 77 -0.48 -9.57 13.14
CA GLN A 77 0.88 -9.47 12.62
C GLN A 77 1.72 -10.70 12.85
N HIS A 78 2.59 -10.90 11.87
CA HIS A 78 3.65 -11.87 11.83
C HIS A 78 4.98 -11.14 12.16
N PRO A 79 5.95 -11.77 12.85
CA PRO A 79 7.17 -11.13 13.32
C PRO A 79 7.93 -10.34 12.23
N TRP A 80 8.09 -10.93 11.05
CA TRP A 80 8.74 -10.29 9.90
C TRP A 80 8.10 -8.96 9.48
N TYR A 81 6.76 -8.85 9.48
CA TYR A 81 6.08 -7.58 9.17
C TYR A 81 6.28 -6.54 10.27
N MET A 82 6.40 -6.98 11.54
CA MET A 82 6.76 -6.05 12.62
C MET A 82 8.19 -5.55 12.48
N GLN A 83 9.14 -6.38 12.05
CA GLN A 83 10.50 -5.93 11.76
C GLN A 83 10.49 -4.91 10.61
N LEU A 84 9.73 -5.16 9.55
CA LEU A 84 9.55 -4.23 8.43
C LEU A 84 8.96 -2.89 8.90
N ALA A 85 7.89 -2.93 9.70
CA ALA A 85 7.24 -1.73 10.23
C ALA A 85 8.18 -0.92 11.12
N ASN A 86 8.90 -1.57 12.04
CA ASN A 86 9.83 -0.87 12.95
C ASN A 86 11.05 -0.30 12.20
N ALA A 87 11.56 -0.99 11.17
CA ALA A 87 12.74 -0.55 10.43
C ALA A 87 12.44 0.54 9.39
N HIS A 88 11.32 0.40 8.67
CA HIS A 88 11.02 1.23 7.50
C HIS A 88 9.74 2.06 7.64
N LYS A 89 9.00 1.94 8.75
CA LYS A 89 7.69 2.60 8.95
C LYS A 89 6.69 2.28 7.84
N VAL A 90 6.71 1.03 7.39
CA VAL A 90 5.87 0.53 6.30
C VAL A 90 5.08 -0.68 6.76
N TYR A 91 3.82 -0.77 6.32
CA TYR A 91 3.02 -1.97 6.40
C TYR A 91 2.37 -2.29 5.06
N LEU A 92 2.10 -3.57 4.80
CA LEU A 92 1.64 -4.06 3.50
C LEU A 92 0.35 -4.86 3.66
N PHE A 93 -0.66 -4.53 2.86
CA PHE A 93 -1.85 -5.36 2.69
C PHE A 93 -1.87 -5.97 1.29
N ASN A 94 -2.23 -7.25 1.23
CA ASN A 94 -2.40 -7.97 -0.02
C ASN A 94 -3.68 -7.51 -0.73
N THR A 95 -3.53 -7.02 -1.97
CA THR A 95 -4.64 -6.54 -2.82
C THR A 95 -5.69 -7.61 -3.12
N LYS A 96 -5.31 -8.90 -3.09
CA LYS A 96 -6.23 -10.04 -3.28
C LYS A 96 -7.29 -10.14 -2.16
N LEU A 97 -7.03 -9.55 -1.00
CA LEU A 97 -7.99 -9.50 0.11
C LEU A 97 -8.96 -8.31 0.01
N GLY A 98 -8.82 -7.50 -1.04
CA GLY A 98 -9.64 -6.34 -1.30
C GLY A 98 -9.02 -5.03 -0.80
N ARG A 99 -9.70 -3.94 -1.14
CA ARG A 99 -9.22 -2.60 -0.89
C ARG A 99 -9.36 -2.22 0.59
N VAL A 100 -8.27 -1.74 1.19
CA VAL A 100 -8.28 -1.33 2.59
C VAL A 100 -8.89 0.05 2.79
N THR A 101 -9.86 0.16 3.70
CA THR A 101 -10.42 1.45 4.11
C THR A 101 -9.41 2.22 4.97
N PRO A 102 -9.20 3.52 4.72
CA PRO A 102 -8.30 4.35 5.52
C PRO A 102 -8.60 4.29 7.02
N ALA A 103 -7.53 4.32 7.82
CA ALA A 103 -7.60 4.34 9.28
C ALA A 103 -6.51 5.27 9.82
N ARG A 104 -6.75 5.94 10.96
CA ARG A 104 -5.74 6.79 11.61
C ARG A 104 -4.67 5.96 12.32
N TYR A 105 -5.07 4.84 12.90
CA TYR A 105 -4.18 3.94 13.62
C TYR A 105 -4.36 2.50 13.18
N LEU A 106 -3.25 1.78 13.02
CA LEU A 106 -3.23 0.33 12.97
C LEU A 106 -2.71 -0.20 14.31
N LEU A 107 -3.43 -1.15 14.90
CA LEU A 107 -3.09 -1.80 16.16
C LEU A 107 -2.63 -3.22 15.85
N PHE A 108 -1.40 -3.55 16.25
CA PHE A 108 -0.76 -4.79 15.84
C PHE A 108 -0.99 -5.88 16.89
N TYR A 109 -1.87 -6.83 16.58
CA TYR A 109 -2.11 -8.02 17.38
C TYR A 109 -1.13 -9.13 16.97
N GLU A 110 -0.23 -9.50 17.88
CA GLU A 110 0.76 -10.55 17.65
C GLU A 110 0.16 -11.93 17.92
N THR A 111 0.19 -12.83 16.93
CA THR A 111 -0.43 -14.16 17.07
C THR A 111 0.50 -15.16 17.76
N THR A 112 -0.01 -16.34 18.14
CA THR A 112 0.86 -17.43 18.63
C THR A 112 1.46 -18.28 17.51
N LYS A 113 1.28 -17.89 16.24
CA LYS A 113 1.79 -18.67 15.13
C LYS A 113 3.31 -18.66 15.18
N THR A 114 3.90 -19.84 15.34
CA THR A 114 5.31 -20.08 15.07
C THR A 114 5.43 -20.31 13.57
N GLU A 115 6.38 -19.63 12.95
CA GLU A 115 6.62 -19.75 11.52
C GLU A 115 7.44 -21.00 11.21
N ASP A 116 7.43 -21.43 9.95
CA ASP A 116 8.11 -22.66 9.52
C ASP A 116 9.64 -22.59 9.74
N ASP A 117 10.19 -21.37 9.85
CA ASP A 117 11.59 -21.09 10.17
C ASP A 117 11.89 -21.03 11.68
N GLY A 118 10.90 -21.29 12.54
CA GLY A 118 11.01 -21.26 14.00
C GLY A 118 10.86 -19.88 14.63
N THR A 119 10.62 -18.83 13.85
CA THR A 119 10.42 -17.47 14.38
C THR A 119 9.12 -17.37 15.18
N THR A 120 9.16 -16.69 16.31
CA THR A 120 8.00 -16.47 17.19
C THR A 120 7.79 -14.99 17.48
N ASN A 121 6.55 -14.62 17.80
CA ASN A 121 6.19 -13.28 18.23
C ASN A 121 6.75 -12.96 19.63
N ALA A 122 7.09 -11.69 19.86
CA ALA A 122 7.65 -11.25 21.14
C ALA A 122 6.56 -11.16 22.22
N PHE A 123 5.34 -10.77 21.83
CA PHE A 123 4.18 -10.61 22.71
C PHE A 123 2.97 -11.38 22.17
N PRO A 124 3.04 -12.73 22.09
CA PRO A 124 1.95 -13.53 21.56
C PRO A 124 0.64 -13.27 22.31
N ARG A 125 -0.47 -13.13 21.59
CA ARG A 125 -1.83 -12.84 22.08
C ARG A 125 -2.00 -11.45 22.70
N HIS A 126 -1.18 -10.49 22.32
CA HIS A 126 -1.29 -9.11 22.80
C HIS A 126 -1.34 -8.11 21.65
N VAL A 127 -1.92 -6.95 21.91
CA VAL A 127 -1.65 -5.72 21.17
C VAL A 127 -0.62 -4.92 21.97
N LYS A 128 0.63 -4.90 21.50
CA LYS A 128 1.73 -4.14 22.13
C LYS A 128 2.12 -2.91 21.32
N GLN A 129 2.01 -2.96 19.99
CA GLN A 129 2.47 -1.90 19.10
C GLN A 129 1.32 -1.29 18.33
N TYR A 130 1.49 -0.03 17.93
CA TYR A 130 0.58 0.67 17.03
C TYR A 130 1.36 1.47 15.99
N GLY A 131 0.74 1.70 14.84
CA GLY A 131 1.26 2.59 13.80
C GLY A 131 0.30 3.74 13.55
N ARG A 132 0.79 4.99 13.61
CA ARG A 132 0.01 6.17 13.20
C ARG A 132 0.12 6.34 11.69
N VAL A 133 -0.97 6.13 10.98
CA VAL A 133 -0.99 6.12 9.52
C VAL A 133 -0.87 7.53 8.97
N LYS A 134 0.14 7.76 8.13
CA LYS A 134 0.35 8.98 7.36
C LYS A 134 -0.41 8.93 6.04
N GLU A 135 -0.17 7.87 5.29
CA GLU A 135 -0.57 7.75 3.89
C GLU A 135 -0.78 6.28 3.51
N ILE A 136 -1.68 6.04 2.55
CA ILE A 136 -1.88 4.73 1.92
C ILE A 136 -1.63 4.87 0.42
N LEU A 137 -0.76 4.02 -0.11
CA LEU A 137 -0.45 3.85 -1.53
C LEU A 137 -1.17 2.60 -2.01
N TYR A 138 -2.22 2.76 -2.79
CA TYR A 138 -3.00 1.64 -3.31
C TYR A 138 -2.40 1.10 -4.60
N ASP A 139 -2.29 -0.21 -4.66
CA ASP A 139 -1.97 -0.96 -5.86
C ASP A 139 -0.53 -0.74 -6.36
N LEU A 140 0.40 -0.56 -5.41
CA LEU A 140 1.82 -0.35 -5.71
C LEU A 140 2.50 -1.68 -6.03
N CYS A 141 2.97 -1.82 -7.26
CA CYS A 141 3.81 -2.94 -7.69
C CYS A 141 5.24 -2.79 -7.17
N PRO A 142 5.96 -3.88 -6.84
CA PRO A 142 7.34 -3.83 -6.37
C PRO A 142 8.27 -2.98 -7.27
N GLN A 143 8.14 -3.12 -8.58
CA GLN A 143 8.94 -2.34 -9.54
C GLN A 143 8.81 -0.82 -9.38
N ASP A 144 7.71 -0.30 -8.82
CA ASP A 144 7.43 1.13 -8.69
C ASP A 144 7.85 1.71 -7.33
N TYR A 145 8.39 0.90 -6.41
CA TYR A 145 8.78 1.36 -5.06
C TYR A 145 9.85 2.46 -5.10
N HIS A 146 10.75 2.44 -6.10
CA HIS A 146 11.79 3.45 -6.26
C HIS A 146 11.26 4.84 -6.60
N MET A 147 9.99 4.95 -7.03
CA MET A 147 9.32 6.22 -7.34
C MET A 147 8.74 6.89 -6.08
N VAL A 148 8.73 6.20 -4.95
CA VAL A 148 8.25 6.71 -3.67
C VAL A 148 9.46 6.95 -2.77
N PRO A 149 9.86 8.20 -2.50
CA PRO A 149 11.07 8.50 -1.71
C PRO A 149 11.10 7.81 -0.35
N GLU A 150 9.95 7.70 0.33
CA GLU A 150 9.83 7.02 1.62
C GLU A 150 10.14 5.51 1.55
N LEU A 151 10.02 4.89 0.37
CA LEU A 151 10.26 3.46 0.16
C LEU A 151 11.64 3.15 -0.41
N VAL A 152 12.41 4.15 -0.84
CA VAL A 152 13.77 3.95 -1.36
C VAL A 152 14.70 3.26 -0.34
N PRO A 153 14.68 3.59 0.96
CA PRO A 153 15.47 2.85 1.94
C PRO A 153 15.09 1.36 2.03
N LEU A 154 13.81 1.03 1.85
CA LEU A 154 13.31 -0.34 1.85
C LEU A 154 13.84 -1.13 0.65
N THR A 155 13.93 -0.52 -0.55
CA THR A 155 14.46 -1.21 -1.74
C THR A 155 15.96 -1.52 -1.65
N GLN A 156 16.66 -0.88 -0.72
CA GLN A 156 18.09 -1.10 -0.48
C GLN A 156 18.36 -2.10 0.66
N ASP A 157 17.36 -2.38 1.51
CA ASP A 157 17.49 -3.33 2.62
C ASP A 157 17.18 -4.76 2.16
N LYS A 158 18.24 -5.50 1.79
CA LYS A 158 18.15 -6.88 1.29
C LYS A 158 17.37 -7.83 2.18
N ARG A 159 17.34 -7.59 3.51
CA ARG A 159 16.58 -8.44 4.46
C ARG A 159 15.09 -8.47 4.15
N PHE A 160 14.56 -7.39 3.58
CA PHE A 160 13.16 -7.27 3.21
C PHE A 160 12.98 -7.32 1.68
N TRP A 161 13.86 -6.64 0.94
CA TRP A 161 13.71 -6.49 -0.50
C TRP A 161 13.87 -7.80 -1.28
N ASP A 162 14.74 -8.71 -0.82
CA ASP A 162 14.92 -10.01 -1.48
C ASP A 162 13.63 -10.85 -1.49
N GLU A 163 12.72 -10.59 -0.56
CA GLU A 163 11.40 -11.20 -0.49
C GLU A 163 10.36 -10.35 -1.24
N LEU A 164 10.23 -9.06 -0.89
CA LEU A 164 9.23 -8.16 -1.47
C LEU A 164 9.37 -7.98 -2.97
N GLY A 165 10.60 -7.89 -3.48
CA GLY A 165 10.89 -7.74 -4.90
C GLY A 165 10.46 -8.94 -5.74
N LYS A 166 10.19 -10.10 -5.12
CA LYS A 166 9.73 -11.32 -5.78
C LYS A 166 8.21 -11.49 -5.77
N TRP A 167 7.48 -10.68 -5.00
CA TRP A 167 6.04 -10.83 -4.88
C TRP A 167 5.35 -10.53 -6.21
N ASP A 168 4.45 -11.43 -6.59
CA ASP A 168 3.67 -11.29 -7.81
C ASP A 168 2.41 -10.46 -7.54
N GLY A 169 2.40 -9.25 -8.11
CA GLY A 169 1.26 -8.33 -8.08
C GLY A 169 1.40 -7.16 -7.10
N PRO A 170 0.43 -6.23 -7.15
CA PRO A 170 0.48 -5.02 -6.36
C PRO A 170 0.12 -5.23 -4.88
N ASN A 171 0.60 -4.35 -4.01
CA ASN A 171 0.22 -4.27 -2.61
C ASN A 171 -0.43 -2.92 -2.29
N HIS A 172 -1.28 -2.88 -1.26
CA HIS A 172 -1.59 -1.61 -0.62
C HIS A 172 -0.53 -1.34 0.45
N VAL A 173 0.23 -0.26 0.29
CA VAL A 173 1.33 0.10 1.17
C VAL A 173 0.89 1.21 2.11
N VAL A 174 1.02 1.00 3.41
CA VAL A 174 0.72 1.96 4.45
C VAL A 174 2.03 2.56 4.94
N LEU A 175 2.14 3.88 4.86
CA LEU A 175 3.24 4.64 5.45
C LEU A 175 2.83 5.17 6.81
N PHE A 176 3.70 5.02 7.81
CA PHE A 176 3.47 5.56 9.15
C PHE A 176 4.29 6.80 9.43
N ASP A 177 3.71 7.74 10.16
CA ASP A 177 4.48 8.80 10.82
C ASP A 177 5.34 8.22 11.95
N GLU A 178 4.73 7.27 12.68
CA GLU A 178 5.26 6.72 13.92
C GLU A 178 4.83 5.25 14.07
N ILE A 179 5.76 4.44 14.57
CA ILE A 179 5.46 3.16 15.21
C ILE A 179 5.70 3.34 16.70
N GLY A 180 4.62 3.25 17.48
CA GLY A 180 4.65 3.37 18.93
C GLY A 180 4.39 2.03 19.61
N SER A 181 4.54 2.03 20.93
CA SER A 181 4.21 0.89 21.78
C SER A 181 3.40 1.35 22.99
N PHE A 182 2.46 0.51 23.42
CA PHE A 182 1.76 0.68 24.68
C PHE A 182 2.70 0.31 25.83
N ASP A 183 2.73 1.09 26.92
CA ASP A 183 3.52 0.73 28.10
C ASP A 183 3.07 -0.63 28.65
N GLU A 184 1.76 -0.79 28.81
CA GLU A 184 1.11 -2.05 29.15
C GLU A 184 0.50 -2.67 27.88
N PRO A 185 1.02 -3.81 27.38
CA PRO A 185 0.38 -4.51 26.27
C PRO A 185 -1.04 -4.95 26.63
N ILE A 186 -1.97 -4.88 25.68
CA ILE A 186 -3.37 -5.28 25.87
C ILE A 186 -3.48 -6.80 25.59
N PRO A 187 -3.70 -7.65 26.61
CA PRO A 187 -3.78 -9.10 26.44
C PRO A 187 -5.14 -9.55 25.88
N LEU A 188 -5.17 -10.74 25.28
CA LEU A 188 -6.42 -11.46 25.04
C LEU A 188 -7.02 -11.94 26.38
N ARG A 189 -8.34 -11.80 26.58
CA ARG A 189 -9.01 -12.19 27.84
C ARG A 189 -8.96 -13.70 28.08
N ASP A 190 -9.29 -14.48 27.07
CA ASP A 190 -9.22 -15.94 27.12
C ASP A 190 -8.30 -16.46 26.01
N TRP A 191 -7.16 -17.00 26.42
CA TRP A 191 -6.16 -17.56 25.51
C TRP A 191 -6.67 -18.73 24.65
N ARG A 192 -7.78 -19.37 25.04
CA ARG A 192 -8.43 -20.47 24.31
C ARG A 192 -9.37 -19.97 23.22
N GLN A 193 -9.82 -18.72 23.28
CA GLN A 193 -10.68 -18.10 22.26
C GLN A 193 -9.81 -17.46 21.17
N SER A 194 -9.12 -18.30 20.40
CA SER A 194 -8.14 -17.89 19.39
C SER A 194 -8.73 -17.31 18.09
N LYS A 195 -10.06 -17.19 17.96
CA LYS A 195 -10.69 -16.70 16.72
C LYS A 195 -10.74 -15.18 16.69
N PHE A 196 -9.58 -14.58 16.48
CA PHE A 196 -9.48 -13.19 16.11
C PHE A 196 -9.84 -13.01 14.63
N SER A 197 -10.84 -12.17 14.33
CA SER A 197 -11.17 -11.77 12.97
C SER A 197 -10.38 -10.50 12.65
N GLN A 198 -9.56 -10.55 11.60
CA GLN A 198 -8.73 -9.43 11.13
C GLN A 198 -9.60 -8.21 10.75
N ASN A 199 -9.01 -7.01 10.80
CA ASN A 199 -9.60 -5.75 10.33
C ASN A 199 -10.83 -5.26 11.12
N LYS A 200 -10.95 -5.62 12.39
CA LYS A 200 -11.99 -5.05 13.25
C LYS A 200 -11.66 -3.60 13.63
N GLU A 201 -12.67 -2.75 13.53
CA GLU A 201 -12.59 -1.34 13.88
C GLU A 201 -12.70 -1.12 15.39
N SER A 202 -11.94 -0.15 15.87
CA SER A 202 -11.94 0.34 17.26
C SER A 202 -11.91 1.87 17.27
N THR A 203 -12.12 2.45 18.44
CA THR A 203 -12.06 3.91 18.67
C THR A 203 -10.96 4.23 19.66
N LEU A 204 -10.43 5.46 19.63
CA LEU A 204 -9.42 5.91 20.58
C LEU A 204 -9.92 5.84 22.02
N ALA A 205 -11.22 6.07 22.24
CA ALA A 205 -11.85 5.92 23.55
C ALA A 205 -11.80 4.46 24.04
N ARG A 206 -12.04 3.48 23.16
CA ARG A 206 -11.93 2.06 23.50
C ARG A 206 -10.48 1.66 23.74
N VAL A 207 -9.56 2.05 22.84
CA VAL A 207 -8.12 1.78 22.97
C VAL A 207 -7.57 2.26 24.31
N ARG A 208 -7.96 3.47 24.73
CA ARG A 208 -7.50 4.05 26.01
C ARG A 208 -7.98 3.29 27.24
N ASN A 209 -9.15 2.66 27.18
CA ASN A 209 -9.80 2.04 28.33
C ASN A 209 -9.76 0.50 28.30
N ALA A 210 -9.23 -0.09 27.22
CA ALA A 210 -9.21 -1.52 27.03
C ALA A 210 -8.26 -2.20 28.03
N LYS A 211 -8.78 -3.18 28.75
CA LYS A 211 -7.97 -4.12 29.55
C LYS A 211 -7.66 -5.38 28.77
N TYR A 212 -8.52 -5.72 27.81
CA TYR A 212 -8.40 -6.87 26.95
C TYR A 212 -8.63 -6.50 25.48
N VAL A 213 -8.09 -7.31 24.56
CA VAL A 213 -8.27 -7.12 23.11
C VAL A 213 -9.75 -7.11 22.73
N GLU A 214 -10.58 -7.88 23.42
CA GLU A 214 -12.03 -7.93 23.24
C GLU A 214 -12.71 -6.58 23.54
N ASP A 215 -12.16 -5.79 24.48
CA ASP A 215 -12.68 -4.48 24.87
C ASP A 215 -12.52 -3.45 23.75
N LEU A 216 -11.67 -3.72 22.75
CA LEU A 216 -11.48 -2.86 21.59
C LEU A 216 -12.71 -2.83 20.67
N TYR A 217 -13.65 -3.76 20.84
CA TYR A 217 -14.80 -3.93 19.93
C TYR A 217 -16.16 -3.80 20.62
N SER A 218 -16.21 -3.98 21.94
CA SER A 218 -17.42 -3.83 22.75
C SER A 218 -17.77 -2.37 22.99
#